data_AF-A0A1U9Z998-F1
#
_entry.id   AF-A0A1U9Z998-F1
#
_cell.length_a   1.000
_cell.length_b   1.000
_cell.length_c   1.000
_cell.angle_alpha   90.00
_cell.angle_beta   90.00
_cell.angle_gamma   90.00
#
_symmetry.space_group_name_H-M   'P 1'
#
loop_
_entity.id
_entity.type
_entity.pdbx_description
1 polymer ?
#
loop_
_entity_poly.entity_id
_entity_poly.type
_entity_poly.pdbx_seq_one_letter_code
_entity_poly.pdbx_strand_id
1 'polypeptide(L)' 'MASTLEKARISDAEMKKRRRLVNSADHSNAMEGLKRDPATDHIFKAFIRGEIEATDIVPMLKEFRAANG' A
#
# COMPACT_ATOMS: atom_id res chain seq x y z
N MET A 1 -5.05 -19.30 22.58
CA MET A 1 -5.46 -18.28 21.59
C MET A 1 -4.19 -17.59 21.11
N ALA A 2 -3.60 -18.06 20.00
CA ALA A 2 -2.45 -17.40 19.39
C ALA A 2 -2.95 -16.06 18.85
N SER A 3 -2.49 -15.00 19.52
CA SER A 3 -2.92 -13.63 19.33
C SER A 3 -2.79 -13.22 17.87
N THR A 4 -3.77 -12.47 17.40
CA THR A 4 -3.97 -11.90 16.05
C THR A 4 -2.79 -11.06 15.49
N LEU A 5 -1.65 -11.04 16.18
CA LEU A 5 -0.45 -10.26 15.91
C LEU A 5 0.65 -11.01 15.12
N GLU A 6 0.57 -12.33 14.93
CA GLU A 6 1.55 -13.06 14.11
C GLU A 6 1.36 -12.86 12.59
N LYS A 7 0.25 -12.26 12.15
CA LYS A 7 -0.22 -12.35 10.76
C LYS A 7 0.54 -11.53 9.71
N ALA A 8 1.51 -10.68 10.04
CA ALA A 8 2.13 -9.82 9.03
C ALA A 8 3.56 -9.37 9.36
N ARG A 9 4.46 -10.30 9.68
CA ARG A 9 5.90 -10.02 9.63
C ARG A 9 6.50 -10.59 8.35
N ILE A 10 6.22 -9.93 7.23
CA ILE A 10 7.06 -10.12 6.03
C ILE A 10 8.49 -9.66 6.35
N SER A 11 9.47 -10.23 5.67
CA SER A 11 10.88 -9.92 5.95
C SER A 11 11.23 -8.47 5.59
N ASP A 12 12.28 -7.92 6.20
CA ASP A 12 12.81 -6.59 5.83
C ASP A 12 13.17 -6.49 4.34
N ALA A 13 13.65 -7.59 3.76
CA ALA A 13 13.94 -7.68 2.34
C ALA A 13 12.66 -7.53 1.49
N GLU A 14 11.55 -8.16 1.90
CA GLU A 14 10.27 -8.04 1.23
C GLU A 14 9.67 -6.64 1.42
N MET A 15 9.73 -6.07 2.63
CA MET A 15 9.31 -4.68 2.86
C MET A 15 10.09 -3.71 1.98
N LYS A 16 11.40 -3.91 1.82
CA LYS A 16 12.26 -3.11 0.93
C LYS A 16 11.87 -3.29 -0.53
N LYS A 17 11.53 -4.50 -0.96
CA LYS A 17 11.03 -4.78 -2.32
C LYS A 17 9.69 -4.07 -2.56
N ARG A 18 8.72 -4.21 -1.66
CA ARG A 18 7.41 -3.54 -1.74
C ARG A 18 7.55 -2.01 -1.74
N ARG A 19 8.45 -1.44 -0.94
CA ARG A 19 8.78 0.00 -0.95
C ARG A 19 9.27 0.46 -2.33
N ARG A 20 10.18 -0.30 -2.95
CA ARG A 20 10.69 0.00 -4.30
C ARG A 20 9.59 -0.03 -5.34
N LEU A 21 8.67 -1.00 -5.27
CA LEU A 21 7.53 -1.09 -6.18
C LEU A 21 6.64 0.15 -6.08
N VAL A 22 6.26 0.56 -4.87
CA VAL A 22 5.44 1.75 -4.64
C VAL A 22 6.14 3.01 -5.16
N ASN A 23 7.42 3.19 -4.82
CA ASN A 23 8.18 4.35 -5.30
C ASN A 23 8.32 4.38 -6.83
N SER A 24 8.48 3.21 -7.47
CA SER A 24 8.55 3.12 -8.93
C SER A 24 7.22 3.48 -9.57
N ALA A 25 6.10 3.00 -9.01
CA ALA A 25 4.77 3.36 -9.49
C ALA A 25 4.49 4.86 -9.32
N ASP A 26 4.85 5.43 -8.17
CA ASP A 26 4.73 6.88 -7.92
C ASP A 26 5.57 7.69 -8.92
N HIS A 27 6.80 7.23 -9.23
CA HIS A 27 7.65 7.87 -10.22
C HIS A 27 7.05 7.80 -11.63
N SER A 28 6.56 6.64 -12.07
CA SER A 28 5.88 6.50 -13.36
C SER A 28 4.64 7.40 -13.45
N ASN A 29 3.82 7.43 -12.40
CA ASN A 29 2.65 8.32 -12.33
C ASN A 29 3.06 9.80 -12.42
N ALA A 30 4.13 10.20 -11.72
CA ALA A 30 4.63 11.57 -11.76
C ALA A 30 5.11 11.99 -13.16
N MET A 31 5.68 11.06 -13.95
CA MET A 31 6.04 11.32 -15.35
C MET A 31 4.81 11.59 -16.24
N GLU A 32 3.65 11.07 -15.86
CA GLU A 32 2.35 11.35 -16.51
C GLU A 32 1.62 12.56 -15.89
N GLY A 33 2.27 13.30 -14.97
CA GLY A 33 1.67 14.43 -14.27
C GLY A 33 0.68 14.05 -13.16
N LEU A 34 0.55 12.76 -12.85
CA LEU A 34 -0.30 12.24 -11.79
C LEU A 34 0.45 12.23 -10.47
N LYS A 35 -0.22 12.65 -9.39
CA LYS A 35 0.29 12.54 -8.02
C LYS A 35 -0.63 11.68 -7.19
N ARG A 36 -0.03 10.82 -6.35
CA ARG A 36 -0.78 10.09 -5.34
C ARG A 36 -1.39 11.06 -4.34
N ASP A 37 -2.65 10.82 -3.99
CA ASP A 37 -3.33 11.51 -2.90
C ASP A 37 -2.70 11.10 -1.55
N PRO A 38 -2.14 12.03 -0.76
CA PRO A 38 -1.56 11.75 0.55
C PRO A 38 -2.52 11.04 1.51
N ALA A 39 -3.84 11.25 1.38
CA ALA A 39 -4.82 10.62 2.24
C ALA A 39 -4.85 9.08 2.06
N THR A 40 -4.40 8.58 0.90
CA THR A 40 -4.31 7.15 0.59
C THR A 40 -3.01 6.48 1.04
N ASP A 41 -2.05 7.24 1.60
CA ASP A 41 -0.73 6.72 1.99
C ASP A 41 -0.79 5.52 2.95
N HIS A 42 -1.81 5.49 3.81
CA HIS A 42 -1.99 4.42 4.79
C HIS A 42 -2.19 3.05 4.13
N ILE A 43 -2.85 2.99 2.97
CA ILE A 43 -3.08 1.75 2.18
C ILE A 43 -1.75 1.21 1.67
N PHE A 44 -0.92 2.05 1.07
CA PHE A 44 0.40 1.64 0.58
C PHE A 44 1.36 1.27 1.72
N LYS A 45 1.27 1.97 2.87
CA LYS A 45 2.03 1.59 4.07
C LYS A 45 1.60 0.21 4.59
N ALA A 46 0.31 -0.12 4.58
CA ALA A 46 -0.20 -1.43 4.95
C ALA A 46 0.34 -2.52 4.00
N PHE A 47 0.32 -2.28 2.69
CA PHE A 47 0.91 -3.20 1.71
C PHE A 47 2.39 -3.43 1.99
N ILE A 48 3.15 -2.36 2.23
CA ILE A 48 4.59 -2.46 2.46
C ILE A 48 4.93 -3.17 3.78
N ARG A 49 4.05 -3.11 4.79
CA ARG A 49 4.20 -3.86 6.05
C ARG A 49 3.72 -5.31 5.93
N GLY A 50 3.10 -5.70 4.82
CA GLY A 50 2.52 -7.03 4.65
C GLY A 50 1.18 -7.22 5.34
N GLU A 51 0.52 -6.13 5.75
CA GLU A 51 -0.81 -6.17 6.38
C GLU A 51 -1.92 -6.44 5.35
N ILE A 52 -1.67 -6.08 4.10
CA ILE A 52 -2.54 -6.33 2.95
C ILE A 52 -1.71 -6.83 1.76
N GLU A 53 -2.37 -7.48 0.82
CA GLU A 53 -1.79 -7.93 -0.44
C GLU A 53 -2.02 -6.92 -1.57
N ALA A 54 -1.28 -7.08 -2.66
CA ALA A 54 -1.39 -6.16 -3.80
C ALA A 54 -2.79 -6.13 -4.42
N THR A 55 -3.52 -7.26 -4.36
CA THR A 55 -4.91 -7.41 -4.82
C THR A 55 -5.89 -6.56 -4.02
N ASP A 56 -5.54 -6.17 -2.80
CA ASP A 56 -6.41 -5.43 -1.89
C ASP A 56 -6.29 -3.91 -2.09
N ILE A 57 -5.22 -3.43 -2.74
CA ILE A 57 -4.95 -1.99 -2.91
C ILE A 57 -6.08 -1.30 -3.68
N VAL A 58 -6.50 -1.85 -4.82
CA VAL A 58 -7.53 -1.22 -5.66
C VAL A 58 -8.90 -1.20 -4.99
N PRO A 59 -9.41 -2.31 -4.40
CA PRO A 59 -10.62 -2.28 -3.57
C PRO A 59 -10.57 -1.21 -2.48
N MET A 60 -9.50 -1.16 -1.68
CA MET A 60 -9.37 -0.20 -0.58
C MET A 60 -9.33 1.25 -1.08
N LEU A 61 -8.69 1.54 -2.22
CA LEU A 61 -8.70 2.87 -2.82
C LEU A 61 -10.10 3.29 -3.27
N LYS A 62 -10.90 2.36 -3.81
CA LYS A 62 -12.29 2.63 -4.22
C LYS A 62 -13.16 2.92 -2.99
N GLU A 63 -13.05 2.10 -1.96
CA GLU A 63 -13.78 2.29 -0.70
C GLU A 63 -13.39 3.61 -0.03
N PHE A 64 -12.10 3.92 0.03
CA PHE A 64 -11.61 5.19 0.58
C PHE A 64 -12.21 6.39 -0.17
N ARG A 65 -12.23 6.35 -1.51
CA ARG A 65 -12.83 7.41 -2.32
C ARG A 65 -14.34 7.50 -2.13
N ALA A 66 -15.05 6.39 -2.01
CA ALA A 66 -16.49 6.38 -1.78
C ALA A 66 -16.85 6.97 -0.40
N ALA A 67 -16.00 6.77 0.61
CA ALA A 67 -16.23 7.27 1.97
C ALA A 67 -15.82 8.74 2.18
N ASN A 68 -15.00 9.31 1.29
CA ASN A 68 -14.41 10.65 1.44
C ASN A 68 -14.64 11.56 0.22
N GLY A 69 -15.49 11.14 -0.72
CA GLY A 69 -15.82 11.86 -1.96
C GLY A 69 -17.17 12.56 -1.92
#